data_AF-A0A9P5VS50-F1
#
_entry.id   AF-A0A9P5VS50-F1
#
_cell.length_a   1.000
_cell.length_b   1.000
_cell.length_c   1.000
_cell.angle_alpha   90.00
_cell.angle_beta   90.00
_cell.angle_gamma   90.00
#
_symmetry.space_group_name_H-M   'P 1'
#
loop_
_entity.id
_entity.type
_entity.pdbx_description
1 polymer ?
#
loop_
_entity_poly.entity_id
_entity_poly.type
_entity_poly.pdbx_seq_one_letter_code
_entity_poly.pdbx_strand_id
1 'polypeptide(L)'
;MAFDIRDEDEHVEEFDEYDDVKQPSPPKFYRRRKFWICCIPTTIVVVVVAVILALYVIMPKIAQGLMDKSSINLSQIDITNPTATSMDIVMMGEMQNTGPFHADISFPGTVY
;
A
#
# COMPACT_ATOMS: atom_id res chain seq x y z
N MET A 1 40.59 88.49 -26.04
CA MET A 1 41.11 87.20 -26.55
C MET A 1 40.50 86.13 -25.66
N ALA A 2 39.47 85.41 -26.07
CA ALA A 2 39.47 84.30 -27.06
C ALA A 2 40.39 83.17 -26.54
N PHE A 3 40.04 81.88 -26.50
CA PHE A 3 39.22 81.06 -27.41
C PHE A 3 39.00 79.68 -26.75
N ASP A 4 37.81 79.13 -27.01
CA ASP A 4 37.33 77.74 -26.99
C ASP A 4 38.25 76.60 -26.52
N ILE A 5 37.74 75.75 -25.59
CA ILE A 5 37.87 74.29 -25.65
C ILE A 5 36.56 73.68 -25.17
N ARG A 6 35.67 73.40 -26.13
CA ARG A 6 34.84 72.19 -26.14
C ARG A 6 35.77 70.97 -26.14
N ASP A 7 35.82 70.26 -25.03
CA ASP A 7 36.08 68.82 -25.02
C ASP A 7 34.78 68.17 -24.53
N GLU A 8 33.87 67.97 -25.49
CA GLU A 8 33.01 66.79 -25.43
C GLU A 8 33.93 65.55 -25.55
N ASP A 9 33.39 64.36 -25.33
CA ASP A 9 34.02 63.08 -25.69
C ASP A 9 35.22 62.59 -24.84
N GLU A 10 34.94 62.15 -23.61
CA GLU A 10 35.33 60.77 -23.27
C GLU A 10 34.23 60.09 -22.44
N HIS A 11 33.30 59.48 -23.17
CA HIS A 11 32.54 58.33 -22.71
C HIS A 11 33.52 57.26 -22.18
N VAL A 12 33.69 57.19 -20.86
CA VAL A 12 34.01 55.94 -20.21
C VAL A 12 32.95 55.75 -19.14
N GLU A 13 31.81 55.22 -19.59
CA GLU A 13 30.94 54.49 -18.69
C GLU A 13 31.77 53.32 -18.16
N GLU A 14 32.36 53.54 -16.99
CA GLU A 14 33.04 52.52 -16.19
C GLU A 14 31.98 51.48 -15.81
N PHE A 15 31.79 50.56 -16.75
CA PHE A 15 30.90 49.41 -16.73
C PHE A 15 31.50 48.26 -15.90
N ASP A 16 32.32 48.60 -14.92
CA ASP A 16 33.05 47.69 -14.06
C ASP A 16 32.62 48.05 -12.64
N GLU A 17 31.57 47.49 -12.08
CA GLU A 17 31.57 46.13 -11.60
C GLU A 17 30.10 45.79 -11.35
N TYR A 18 29.50 45.03 -12.26
CA TYR A 18 28.24 44.36 -11.95
C TYR A 18 28.57 43.41 -10.79
N ASP A 19 28.26 43.83 -9.56
CA ASP A 19 28.10 42.94 -8.42
C ASP A 19 27.27 41.76 -8.95
N ASP A 20 27.89 40.58 -9.10
CA ASP A 20 27.16 39.36 -9.41
C ASP A 20 26.16 39.20 -8.27
N VAL A 21 24.92 39.62 -8.54
CA VAL A 21 23.82 39.56 -7.60
C VAL A 21 23.60 38.09 -7.37
N LYS A 22 24.32 37.53 -6.40
CA LYS A 22 24.24 36.15 -5.99
C LYS A 22 22.81 35.90 -5.59
N GLN A 23 22.03 35.34 -6.53
CA GLN A 23 20.61 35.13 -6.34
C GLN A 23 20.45 34.37 -5.03
N PRO A 24 19.66 34.88 -4.06
CA PRO A 24 19.47 34.17 -2.82
C PRO A 24 18.84 32.83 -3.17
N SER A 25 19.62 31.76 -3.05
CA SER A 25 19.17 30.39 -3.31
C SER A 25 17.83 30.22 -2.58
N PRO A 26 16.75 29.81 -3.26
CA PRO A 26 15.43 29.74 -2.64
C PRO A 26 15.55 28.90 -1.37
N PRO A 27 15.04 29.36 -0.22
CA PRO A 27 15.17 28.63 1.02
C PRO A 27 14.59 27.23 0.82
N LYS A 28 15.45 26.21 0.94
CA LYS A 28 15.06 24.81 0.76
C LYS A 28 13.79 24.56 1.56
N PHE A 29 12.75 24.06 0.88
CA PHE A 29 11.40 23.87 1.40
C PHE A 29 11.34 23.18 2.77
N TYR A 30 12.32 22.29 3.04
CA TYR A 30 12.53 21.58 4.29
C TYR A 30 12.89 22.47 5.52
N ARG A 31 13.38 23.71 5.33
CA ARG A 31 13.91 24.54 6.43
C ARG A 31 12.85 25.35 7.19
N ARG A 32 11.57 25.30 6.78
CA ARG A 32 10.49 25.94 7.55
C ARG A 32 10.13 25.03 8.73
N ARG A 33 10.51 25.39 9.96
CA ARG A 33 10.27 24.63 11.22
C ARG A 33 8.84 24.09 11.37
N LYS A 34 7.85 24.79 10.81
CA LYS A 34 6.44 24.38 10.78
C LYS A 34 6.19 23.13 9.91
N PHE A 35 6.97 22.93 8.84
CA PHE A 35 6.88 21.77 7.96
C PHE A 35 7.30 20.47 8.68
N TRP A 36 8.30 20.54 9.56
CA TRP A 36 8.68 19.41 10.42
C TRP A 36 7.62 19.07 11.47
N ILE A 37 7.03 20.10 12.09
CA ILE A 37 5.99 19.93 13.12
C ILE A 37 4.71 19.34 12.52
N CYS A 38 4.40 19.57 11.23
CA CYS A 38 3.24 18.96 10.57
C CYS A 38 3.55 17.59 9.94
N CYS A 39 4.78 17.35 9.47
CA CYS A 39 5.16 16.11 8.78
C CYS A 39 5.32 14.92 9.74
N ILE A 40 5.83 15.16 10.96
CA ILE A 40 5.97 14.10 11.97
C ILE A 40 4.61 13.51 12.39
N PRO A 41 3.60 14.29 12.81
CA PRO A 41 2.32 13.70 13.20
C PRO A 41 1.57 13.10 12.00
N THR A 42 1.67 13.69 10.81
CA THR A 42 1.00 13.12 9.62
C THR A 42 1.62 11.79 9.18
N THR A 43 2.94 11.65 9.22
CA THR A 43 3.59 10.36 8.95
C THR A 43 3.27 9.31 10.00
N ILE A 44 3.23 9.69 11.29
CA ILE A 44 2.83 8.78 12.37
C ILE A 44 1.39 8.30 12.17
N VAL A 45 0.45 9.20 11.89
CA VAL A 45 -0.96 8.83 11.65
C VAL A 45 -1.08 7.92 10.43
N VAL A 46 -0.36 8.21 9.34
CA VAL A 46 -0.36 7.37 8.13
C VAL A 46 0.21 5.98 8.43
N VAL A 47 1.29 5.89 9.19
CA VAL A 47 1.90 4.60 9.57
C VAL A 47 0.95 3.80 10.47
N VAL A 48 0.31 4.44 11.46
CA VAL A 48 -0.65 3.77 12.34
C VAL A 48 -1.85 3.24 11.53
N VAL A 49 -2.41 4.06 10.64
CA VAL A 49 -3.51 3.63 9.77
C VAL A 49 -3.07 2.50 8.84
N ALA A 50 -1.88 2.58 8.26
CA ALA A 50 -1.34 1.53 7.40
C ALA A 50 -1.16 0.20 8.15
N VAL A 51 -0.66 0.23 9.39
CA VAL A 51 -0.51 -0.97 10.24
C VAL A 51 -1.87 -1.57 10.59
N ILE A 52 -2.85 -0.74 10.97
CA ILE A 52 -4.21 -1.21 11.26
C ILE A 52 -4.83 -1.87 10.02
N LEU A 53 -4.73 -1.24 8.86
CA LEU A 53 -5.25 -1.79 7.60
C LEU A 53 -4.54 -3.09 7.22
N ALA A 54 -3.22 -3.17 7.37
CA ALA A 54 -2.46 -4.38 7.06
C ALA A 54 -2.92 -5.55 7.93
N LEU A 55 -3.05 -5.33 9.24
CA LEU A 55 -3.47 -6.39 10.16
C LEU A 55 -4.94 -6.78 9.96
N TYR A 56 -5.86 -5.81 9.86
CA TYR A 56 -7.29 -6.11 9.79
C TYR A 56 -7.79 -6.53 8.40
N VAL A 57 -7.16 -6.09 7.32
CA VAL A 57 -7.65 -6.35 5.95
C VAL A 57 -6.88 -7.49 5.28
N ILE A 58 -5.56 -7.56 5.46
CA ILE A 58 -4.73 -8.54 4.74
C ILE A 58 -4.82 -9.92 5.40
N MET A 59 -4.79 -9.99 6.74
CA MET A 59 -4.87 -11.27 7.45
C MET A 59 -6.14 -12.08 7.12
N PRO A 60 -7.37 -11.52 7.14
CA PRO A 60 -8.55 -12.31 6.77
C PRO A 60 -8.56 -12.72 5.30
N LYS A 61 -8.00 -11.90 4.40
CA LYS A 61 -7.89 -12.25 2.96
C LYS A 61 -6.93 -13.40 2.72
N ILE A 62 -5.80 -13.45 3.43
CA ILE A 62 -4.85 -14.56 3.36
C ILE A 62 -5.42 -15.81 4.02
N ALA A 63 -6.09 -15.68 5.18
CA ALA A 63 -6.71 -16.80 5.87
C ALA A 63 -7.81 -17.45 5.02
N GLN A 64 -8.67 -16.63 4.38
CA GLN A 64 -9.65 -17.12 3.41
C GLN A 64 -8.96 -17.78 2.20
N GLY A 65 -7.97 -17.14 1.59
CA GLY A 65 -7.26 -17.73 0.45
C GLY A 65 -6.45 -19.00 0.76
N LEU A 66 -6.13 -19.26 2.04
CA LEU A 66 -5.53 -20.53 2.48
C LEU A 66 -6.62 -21.58 2.77
N MET A 67 -7.74 -21.19 3.39
CA MET A 67 -8.87 -22.08 3.63
C MET A 67 -9.54 -22.52 2.32
N ASP A 68 -9.65 -21.63 1.32
CA ASP A 68 -10.19 -21.92 -0.01
C ASP A 68 -9.29 -22.84 -0.84
N LYS A 69 -8.01 -23.00 -0.42
CA LYS A 69 -7.08 -23.99 -1.00
C LYS A 69 -7.17 -25.36 -0.35
N SER A 70 -7.98 -25.51 0.71
CA SER A 70 -8.23 -26.82 1.28
C SER A 70 -8.97 -27.69 0.27
N SER A 71 -8.55 -28.95 0.16
CA SER A 71 -9.16 -29.92 -0.73
C SER A 71 -9.65 -31.13 0.06
N ILE A 72 -10.89 -31.55 -0.24
CA ILE A 72 -11.45 -32.81 0.24
C ILE A 72 -11.30 -33.83 -0.87
N ASN A 73 -10.56 -34.89 -0.58
CA ASN A 73 -10.45 -36.05 -1.47
C ASN A 73 -11.24 -37.19 -0.84
N LEU A 74 -12.29 -37.65 -1.52
CA LEU A 74 -13.06 -38.82 -1.11
C LEU A 74 -12.36 -40.06 -1.68
N SER A 75 -11.89 -40.96 -0.82
CA SER A 75 -11.19 -42.18 -1.20
C SER A 75 -12.13 -43.36 -1.38
N GLN A 76 -13.23 -43.39 -0.63
CA GLN A 76 -14.20 -44.48 -0.68
C GLN A 76 -15.61 -44.00 -0.38
N ILE A 77 -16.58 -44.52 -1.15
CA ILE A 77 -18.00 -44.32 -0.94
C ILE A 77 -18.65 -45.70 -0.94
N ASP A 78 -19.14 -46.12 0.21
CA ASP A 78 -19.84 -47.39 0.39
C ASP A 78 -21.33 -47.12 0.59
N ILE A 79 -22.16 -47.80 -0.21
CA ILE A 79 -23.61 -47.77 -0.06
C ILE A 79 -24.01 -49.05 0.67
N THR A 80 -24.62 -48.90 1.83
CA THR A 80 -25.07 -50.02 2.67
C THR A 80 -26.59 -49.99 2.81
N ASN A 81 -27.18 -51.16 3.06
CA ASN A 81 -28.62 -51.33 3.31
C ASN A 81 -29.56 -50.65 2.29
N PRO A 82 -29.41 -50.88 0.97
CA PRO A 82 -30.35 -50.34 0.01
C PRO A 82 -31.75 -50.97 0.20
N THR A 83 -32.75 -50.12 0.38
CA THR A 83 -34.17 -50.46 0.37
C THR A 83 -34.85 -49.77 -0.82
N ALA A 84 -36.14 -50.03 -1.05
CA ALA A 84 -36.90 -49.38 -2.13
C ALA A 84 -37.03 -47.85 -1.97
N THR A 85 -36.81 -47.32 -0.75
CA THR A 85 -37.03 -45.90 -0.42
C THR A 85 -35.87 -45.25 0.32
N SER A 86 -34.85 -46.00 0.73
CA SER A 86 -33.72 -45.48 1.50
C SER A 86 -32.44 -46.27 1.25
N MET A 87 -31.30 -45.64 1.50
CA MET A 87 -30.00 -46.30 1.54
C MET A 87 -29.11 -45.53 2.52
N ASP A 88 -28.21 -46.26 3.17
CA ASP A 88 -27.17 -45.66 4.00
C ASP A 88 -25.93 -45.41 3.13
N ILE A 89 -25.30 -44.25 3.27
CA ILE A 89 -24.07 -43.91 2.55
C ILE A 89 -22.98 -43.63 3.57
N VAL A 90 -21.89 -44.38 3.48
CA VAL A 90 -20.67 -44.18 4.27
C VAL A 90 -19.59 -43.64 3.34
N MET A 91 -19.05 -42.47 3.67
CA MET A 91 -17.98 -41.84 2.89
C MET A 91 -16.72 -41.75 3.74
N MET A 92 -15.60 -42.25 3.21
CA MET A 92 -14.26 -41.98 3.73
C MET A 92 -13.58 -40.95 2.83
N GLY A 93 -13.11 -39.87 3.45
CA GLY A 93 -12.38 -38.82 2.77
C GLY A 93 -11.30 -38.23 3.65
N GLU A 94 -10.26 -37.71 2.99
CA GLU A 94 -9.15 -37.01 3.62
C GLU A 94 -9.22 -35.52 3.27
N MET A 95 -9.04 -34.70 4.29
CA MET A 95 -8.89 -33.25 4.14
C MET A 95 -7.42 -32.88 4.10
N GLN A 96 -7.01 -32.22 3.03
CA GLN A 96 -5.66 -31.73 2.86
C GLN A 96 -5.67 -30.19 2.81
N ASN A 97 -4.55 -29.58 3.22
CA ASN A 97 -4.35 -28.14 3.14
C ASN A 97 -5.38 -27.28 3.88
N THR A 98 -5.97 -27.77 4.98
CA THR A 98 -6.93 -27.02 5.81
C THR A 98 -6.31 -25.83 6.56
N GLY A 99 -4.99 -25.64 6.47
CA GLY A 99 -4.28 -24.53 7.09
C GLY A 99 -4.34 -24.56 8.63
N PRO A 100 -3.78 -23.55 9.31
CA PRO A 100 -3.80 -23.46 10.77
C PRO A 100 -5.10 -22.88 11.32
N PHE A 101 -6.08 -22.59 10.47
CA PHE A 101 -7.33 -21.92 10.84
C PHE A 101 -8.46 -22.93 11.01
N HIS A 102 -9.40 -22.63 11.91
CA HIS A 102 -10.55 -23.49 12.15
C HIS A 102 -11.47 -23.49 10.92
N ALA A 103 -11.81 -24.69 10.44
CA ALA A 103 -12.68 -24.88 9.28
C ALA A 103 -13.95 -25.64 9.72
N ASP A 104 -15.11 -25.10 9.36
CA ASP A 104 -16.40 -25.75 9.56
C ASP A 104 -16.83 -26.47 8.27
N ILE A 105 -17.16 -27.75 8.38
CA ILE A 105 -17.59 -28.58 7.25
C ILE A 105 -19.10 -28.76 7.38
N SER A 106 -19.84 -28.29 6.38
CA SER A 106 -21.28 -28.48 6.30
C SER A 106 -21.63 -29.29 5.06
N PHE A 107 -22.41 -30.35 5.25
CA PHE A 107 -23.02 -31.10 4.16
C PHE A 107 -24.47 -30.64 4.03
N PRO A 108 -24.80 -29.69 3.12
CA PRO A 108 -26.17 -29.26 2.91
C PRO A 108 -26.96 -30.41 2.26
N GLY A 109 -27.66 -31.18 3.09
CA GLY A 109 -28.54 -32.25 2.64
C GLY A 109 -29.98 -31.80 2.60
N THR A 110 -30.58 -31.76 1.41
CA THR A 110 -32.02 -32.01 1.28
C THR A 110 -32.19 -33.35 0.59
N VAL A 111 -32.60 -34.36 1.38
CA VAL A 111 -32.98 -35.69 0.89
C VAL A 111 -34.49 -35.62 0.63
N TYR A 112 -34.91 -35.76 -0.63
CA TYR A 112 -36.33 -35.89 -1.02
C TYR A 112 -36.71 -37.36 -1.14
#